data_AF-A8T9S4-F1
#
_entry.id   AF-A8T9S4-F1
#
_cell.length_a   1.000
_cell.length_b   1.000
_cell.length_c   1.000
_cell.angle_alpha   90.00
_cell.angle_beta   90.00
_cell.angle_gamma   90.00
#
_symmetry.space_group_name_H-M   'P 1'
#
loop_
_entity.id
_entity.type
_entity.pdbx_description
1 polymer ?
#
loop_
_entity_poly.entity_id
_entity_poly.type
_entity_poly.pdbx_seq_one_letter_code
_entity_poly.pdbx_strand_id
1 'polypeptide(L)'
;MEEVGARTKVFSLEGPGSQKPLYIEWVLDKCSREKVSPGDIITPDAVTLLAERLITPLQITHYLSQALAKGHNTGTKPVNREIVESVLSPDLDTLEPRLAREGYGVGVLCDHLNARRSEVRAYLKGQLSAGRTEEFNRETHKLGIL
;
A
#
# COMPACT_ATOMS: atom_id res chain seq x y z
N MET A 1 -20.91 -8.20 -44.06
CA MET A 1 -20.41 -8.99 -42.92
C MET A 1 -20.23 -7.98 -41.79
N GLU A 2 -21.25 -7.79 -40.96
CA GLU A 2 -21.21 -6.80 -39.87
C GLU A 2 -20.32 -7.34 -38.74
N GLU A 3 -19.31 -6.56 -38.35
CA GLU A 3 -18.47 -6.89 -37.19
C GLU A 3 -19.28 -6.70 -35.90
N VAL A 4 -19.82 -7.79 -35.38
CA VAL A 4 -20.39 -7.86 -34.03
C VAL A 4 -19.21 -7.93 -33.04
N GLY A 5 -18.52 -6.81 -32.82
CA GLY A 5 -17.20 -6.84 -32.19
C GLY A 5 -16.82 -5.66 -31.30
N ALA A 6 -17.76 -4.87 -30.76
CA ALA A 6 -17.40 -3.85 -29.76
C ALA A 6 -18.62 -3.35 -28.96
N ARG A 7 -19.02 -4.07 -27.91
CA ARG A 7 -19.94 -3.52 -26.90
C ARG A 7 -19.44 -3.82 -25.48
N THR A 8 -18.15 -3.60 -25.22
CA THR A 8 -17.60 -3.69 -23.86
C THR A 8 -17.51 -2.30 -23.28
N LYS A 9 -18.20 -2.07 -22.16
CA LYS A 9 -18.06 -0.84 -21.37
C LYS A 9 -17.06 -1.12 -20.24
N VAL A 10 -15.91 -0.46 -20.32
CA VAL A 10 -14.86 -0.57 -19.30
C VAL A 10 -15.16 0.45 -18.21
N PHE A 11 -15.14 -0.01 -16.96
CA PHE A 11 -15.20 0.85 -15.77
C PHE A 11 -13.88 0.70 -15.03
N SER A 12 -13.19 1.82 -14.83
CA SER A 12 -11.98 1.86 -14.01
C SER A 12 -12.39 2.08 -12.56
N LEU A 13 -11.94 1.19 -11.68
CA LEU A 13 -12.07 1.37 -10.23
C LEU A 13 -10.75 1.89 -9.69
N GLU A 14 -10.76 3.13 -9.22
CA GLU A 14 -9.60 3.71 -8.55
C GLU A 14 -9.52 3.26 -7.09
N GLY A 15 -8.32 3.38 -6.51
CA GLY A 15 -8.12 3.10 -5.10
C GLY A 15 -8.92 4.06 -4.19
N PRO A 16 -9.07 3.72 -2.90
CA PRO A 16 -9.89 4.50 -1.95
C PRO A 16 -9.42 5.94 -1.73
N GLY A 17 -8.19 6.32 -2.13
CA GLY A 17 -7.72 7.70 -2.09
C GLY A 17 -7.89 8.35 -0.71
N SER A 18 -8.54 9.52 -0.64
CA SER A 18 -8.84 10.21 0.61
C SER A 18 -9.91 9.53 1.47
N GLN A 19 -10.63 8.54 0.94
CA GLN A 19 -11.69 7.80 1.64
C GLN A 19 -11.16 6.63 2.48
N LYS A 20 -9.84 6.44 2.56
CA LYS A 20 -9.22 5.37 3.37
C LYS A 20 -9.67 5.34 4.84
N PRO A 21 -9.78 6.48 5.57
CA PRO A 21 -10.31 6.45 6.94
C PRO A 21 -11.75 5.93 7.01
N LEU A 22 -12.61 6.39 6.09
CA LEU A 22 -14.01 5.95 5.99
C LEU A 22 -14.10 4.45 5.68
N TYR A 23 -13.21 3.93 4.84
CA TYR A 23 -13.13 2.50 4.57
C TYR A 23 -12.78 1.69 5.83
N ILE A 24 -11.81 2.16 6.63
CA ILE A 24 -11.43 1.50 7.90
C ILE A 24 -12.60 1.51 8.88
N GLU A 25 -13.23 2.66 9.08
CA GLU A 25 -14.40 2.79 9.96
C GLU A 25 -15.55 1.89 9.52
N TRP A 26 -15.83 1.84 8.21
CA TRP A 26 -16.86 0.96 7.65
C TRP A 26 -16.54 -0.53 7.87
N VAL A 27 -15.28 -0.95 7.69
CA VAL A 27 -14.88 -2.33 7.98
C VAL A 27 -15.11 -2.66 9.45
N LEU A 28 -14.72 -1.77 10.36
CA LEU A 28 -14.91 -1.97 11.79
C LEU A 28 -16.38 -2.04 12.17
N ASP A 29 -17.21 -1.14 11.66
CA ASP A 29 -18.67 -1.17 11.86
C ASP A 29 -19.27 -2.51 11.44
N LYS A 30 -18.89 -3.03 10.27
CA LYS A 30 -19.39 -4.31 9.74
C LYS A 30 -18.91 -5.54 10.51
N CYS A 31 -17.78 -5.44 11.20
CA CYS A 31 -17.22 -6.51 12.02
C CYS A 31 -17.59 -6.41 13.51
N SER A 32 -18.30 -5.36 13.92
CA SER A 32 -18.63 -5.08 15.31
C SER A 32 -20.01 -5.59 15.71
N ARG A 33 -20.21 -5.81 17.01
CA ARG A 33 -21.53 -6.07 17.59
C ARG A 33 -22.32 -4.76 17.68
N GLU A 34 -23.64 -4.88 17.81
CA GLU A 34 -24.50 -3.73 18.08
C GLU A 34 -23.98 -2.92 19.28
N LYS A 35 -23.98 -1.59 19.16
CA LYS A 35 -23.54 -0.62 20.18
C LYS A 35 -22.02 -0.57 20.46
N VAL A 36 -21.19 -1.16 19.62
CA VAL A 36 -19.73 -0.94 19.65
C VAL A 36 -19.37 0.04 18.55
N SER A 37 -18.78 1.17 18.91
CA SER A 37 -18.28 2.15 17.93
C SER A 37 -16.86 1.79 17.48
N PRO A 38 -16.44 2.17 16.27
CA PRO A 38 -15.05 1.99 15.83
C PRO A 38 -14.02 2.58 16.81
N GLY A 39 -14.34 3.69 17.48
CA GLY A 39 -13.50 4.34 18.48
C GLY A 39 -13.28 3.51 19.75
N ASP A 40 -14.17 2.56 20.06
CA ASP A 40 -14.02 1.62 21.18
C ASP A 40 -13.02 0.49 20.85
N ILE A 41 -12.65 0.34 19.57
CA ILE A 41 -11.80 -0.73 19.04
C ILE A 41 -10.41 -0.19 18.72
N ILE A 42 -10.32 0.95 18.05
CA ILE A 42 -9.08 1.57 17.60
C ILE A 42 -9.17 3.09 17.76
N THR A 43 -8.08 3.73 18.15
CA THR A 43 -8.05 5.17 18.34
C THR A 43 -8.08 5.93 16.99
N PRO A 44 -8.65 7.14 16.91
CA PRO A 44 -8.73 7.90 15.65
C PRO A 44 -7.36 8.23 15.01
N ASP A 45 -6.34 8.45 15.83
CA ASP A 45 -4.96 8.69 15.37
C ASP A 45 -4.30 7.42 14.79
N ALA A 46 -4.66 6.25 15.28
CA ALA A 46 -4.25 4.96 14.73
C ALA A 46 -4.93 4.67 13.38
N VAL A 47 -6.21 5.02 13.23
CA VAL A 47 -6.92 4.98 11.94
C VAL A 47 -6.26 5.92 10.93
N THR A 48 -5.95 7.15 11.36
CA THR A 48 -5.24 8.13 10.52
C THR A 48 -3.90 7.56 10.04
N LEU A 49 -3.10 6.96 10.93
CA LEU A 49 -1.82 6.36 10.56
C LEU A 49 -1.98 5.22 9.53
N LEU A 50 -2.94 4.31 9.72
CA LEU A 50 -3.23 3.24 8.76
C LEU A 50 -3.63 3.82 7.40
N ALA A 51 -4.49 4.83 7.39
CA ALA A 51 -4.92 5.49 6.17
C ALA A 51 -3.77 6.23 5.46
N GLU A 52 -2.82 6.82 6.19
CA GLU A 52 -1.66 7.50 5.61
C GLU A 52 -0.68 6.51 4.97
N ARG A 53 -0.37 5.40 5.66
CA ARG A 53 0.69 4.46 5.25
C ARG A 53 0.22 3.37 4.29
N LEU A 54 -1.07 3.10 4.25
CA LEU A 54 -1.63 2.01 3.44
C LEU A 54 -2.40 2.57 2.26
N ILE A 55 -2.41 1.83 1.16
CA ILE A 55 -2.90 2.35 -0.12
C ILE A 55 -4.06 1.49 -0.63
N THR A 56 -3.91 0.17 -0.55
CA THR A 56 -4.93 -0.75 -1.02
C THR A 56 -5.84 -1.25 0.10
N PRO A 57 -7.12 -1.53 -0.18
CA PRO A 57 -8.02 -2.18 0.78
C PRO A 57 -7.43 -3.46 1.38
N LEU A 58 -6.75 -4.27 0.56
CA LEU A 58 -6.11 -5.50 1.02
C LEU A 58 -5.02 -5.24 2.07
N GLN A 59 -4.16 -4.24 1.85
CA GLN A 59 -3.15 -3.83 2.83
C GLN A 59 -3.80 -3.35 4.12
N ILE A 60 -4.84 -2.52 4.00
CA ILE A 60 -5.59 -1.99 5.15
C ILE A 60 -6.15 -3.14 5.99
N THR A 61 -6.90 -4.07 5.39
CA THR A 61 -7.48 -5.21 6.11
C THR A 61 -6.41 -6.09 6.75
N HIS A 62 -5.29 -6.32 6.06
CA HIS A 62 -4.19 -7.13 6.57
C HIS A 62 -3.56 -6.51 7.83
N TYR A 63 -3.13 -5.24 7.77
CA TYR A 63 -2.49 -4.58 8.92
C TYR A 63 -3.47 -4.25 10.04
N LEU A 64 -4.73 -3.95 9.73
CA LEU A 64 -5.78 -3.80 10.74
C LEU A 64 -5.95 -5.11 11.53
N SER A 65 -6.01 -6.26 10.84
CA SER A 65 -6.10 -7.57 11.49
C SER A 65 -4.88 -7.86 12.40
N GLN A 66 -3.67 -7.54 11.93
CA GLN A 66 -2.46 -7.69 12.74
C GLN A 66 -2.46 -6.78 13.98
N ALA A 67 -2.87 -5.52 13.82
CA ALA A 67 -2.94 -4.56 14.91
C ALA A 67 -3.95 -4.99 15.97
N LEU A 68 -5.13 -5.47 15.56
CA LEU A 68 -6.16 -5.99 16.46
C LEU A 68 -5.70 -7.25 17.18
N ALA A 69 -5.05 -8.19 16.48
CA ALA A 69 -4.50 -9.39 17.10
C ALA A 69 -3.41 -9.05 18.13
N LYS A 70 -2.52 -8.10 17.81
CA LYS A 70 -1.49 -7.65 18.75
C LYS A 70 -2.10 -6.94 19.95
N GLY A 71 -3.04 -6.02 19.74
CA GLY A 71 -3.75 -5.33 20.82
C GLY A 71 -4.49 -6.29 21.75
N HIS A 72 -5.13 -7.32 21.20
CA HIS A 72 -5.73 -8.39 22.01
C HIS A 72 -4.67 -9.11 22.86
N ASN A 73 -3.54 -9.50 22.27
CA ASN A 73 -2.47 -10.21 22.99
C ASN A 73 -1.78 -9.35 24.05
N THR A 74 -1.73 -8.03 23.88
CA THR A 74 -1.13 -7.09 24.85
C THR A 74 -2.15 -6.51 25.83
N GLY A 75 -3.45 -6.83 25.69
CA GLY A 75 -4.50 -6.26 26.52
C GLY A 75 -4.78 -4.77 26.26
N THR A 76 -4.37 -4.25 25.10
CA THR A 76 -4.53 -2.84 24.73
C THR A 76 -5.87 -2.63 24.03
N LYS A 77 -6.81 -1.95 24.70
CA LYS A 77 -8.11 -1.56 24.15
C LYS A 77 -8.47 -0.14 24.58
N PRO A 78 -8.77 0.80 23.65
CA PRO A 78 -8.68 0.64 22.19
C PRO A 78 -7.25 0.45 21.69
N VAL A 79 -7.08 -0.18 20.52
CA VAL A 79 -5.80 -0.29 19.84
C VAL A 79 -5.30 1.11 19.51
N ASN A 80 -4.13 1.45 20.04
CA ASN A 80 -3.54 2.77 19.89
C ASN A 80 -2.54 2.82 18.73
N ARG A 81 -2.03 4.02 18.46
CA ARG A 81 -1.04 4.26 17.41
C ARG A 81 0.24 3.43 17.58
N GLU A 82 0.72 3.27 18.80
CA GLU A 82 1.95 2.54 19.11
C GLU A 82 1.84 1.06 18.68
N ILE A 83 0.70 0.42 18.94
CA ILE A 83 0.43 -0.95 18.49
C ILE A 83 0.44 -1.01 16.96
N VAL A 84 -0.19 -0.05 16.28
CA VAL A 84 -0.20 0.02 14.82
C VAL A 84 1.22 0.20 14.25
N GLU A 85 2.00 1.15 14.77
CA GLU A 85 3.38 1.39 14.34
C GLU A 85 4.24 0.14 14.48
N SER A 86 4.02 -0.62 15.56
CA SER A 86 4.79 -1.82 15.85
C SER A 86 4.44 -3.05 14.99
N VAL A 87 3.36 -3.01 14.20
CA VAL A 87 3.00 -4.07 13.24
C VAL A 87 3.24 -3.68 11.80
N LEU A 88 3.28 -2.38 11.49
CA LEU A 88 3.58 -1.89 10.15
C LEU A 88 4.99 -2.30 9.74
N SER A 89 5.15 -2.83 8.52
CA SER A 89 6.48 -3.11 8.01
C SER A 89 7.24 -1.79 7.78
N PRO A 90 8.50 -1.68 8.22
CA PRO A 90 9.31 -0.47 8.04
C PRO A 90 9.54 -0.14 6.56
N ASP A 91 9.44 -1.15 5.69
CA ASP A 91 9.76 -1.03 4.27
C ASP A 91 8.54 -0.71 3.39
N LEU A 92 7.35 -0.47 3.97
CA LEU A 92 6.10 -0.26 3.22
C LEU A 92 6.18 0.84 2.15
N ASP A 93 6.93 1.90 2.44
CA ASP A 93 7.10 3.07 1.57
C ASP A 93 8.46 3.09 0.85
N THR A 94 9.23 2.01 0.93
CA THR A 94 10.47 1.90 0.17
C THR A 94 10.20 1.87 -1.33
N LEU A 95 11.22 2.18 -2.12
CA LEU A 95 11.09 2.34 -3.57
C LEU A 95 10.53 1.08 -4.25
N GLU A 96 10.92 -0.12 -3.79
CA GLU A 96 10.49 -1.39 -4.37
C GLU A 96 8.97 -1.65 -4.22
N PRO A 97 8.39 -1.64 -3.01
CA PRO A 97 6.95 -1.76 -2.84
C PRO A 97 6.17 -0.63 -3.52
N ARG A 98 6.71 0.58 -3.61
CA ARG A 98 6.09 1.69 -4.34
C ARG A 98 5.99 1.37 -5.83
N LEU A 99 7.12 1.06 -6.48
CA LEU A 99 7.16 0.74 -7.90
C LEU A 99 6.34 -0.52 -8.23
N ALA A 100 6.42 -1.56 -7.40
CA ALA A 100 5.65 -2.77 -7.58
C ALA A 100 4.13 -2.53 -7.59
N ARG A 101 3.62 -1.58 -6.78
CA ARG A 101 2.20 -1.19 -6.75
C ARG A 101 1.76 -0.45 -8.01
N GLU A 102 2.66 0.31 -8.62
CA GLU A 102 2.43 0.99 -9.91
C GLU A 102 2.60 0.04 -11.11
N GLY A 103 2.75 -1.28 -10.87
CA GLY A 103 2.96 -2.28 -11.91
C GLY A 103 4.42 -2.49 -12.31
N TYR A 104 5.34 -1.73 -11.73
CA TYR A 104 6.78 -1.80 -12.01
C TYR A 104 7.48 -2.75 -11.03
N GLY A 105 7.14 -4.03 -11.12
CA GLY A 105 7.88 -5.09 -10.45
C GLY A 105 9.30 -5.25 -11.00
N VAL A 106 10.16 -5.99 -10.30
CA VAL A 106 11.58 -6.18 -10.68
C VAL A 106 11.77 -6.63 -12.13
N GLY A 107 10.89 -7.50 -12.66
CA GLY A 107 10.96 -7.94 -14.06
C GLY A 107 10.72 -6.80 -15.05
N VAL A 108 9.62 -6.08 -14.88
CA VAL A 108 9.24 -4.92 -15.72
C VAL A 108 10.33 -3.84 -15.68
N LEU A 109 10.93 -3.62 -14.51
CA LEU A 109 12.05 -2.69 -14.34
C LEU A 109 13.32 -3.16 -15.03
N CYS A 110 13.62 -4.48 -15.06
CA CYS A 110 14.77 -5.00 -15.82
C CYS A 110 14.61 -4.69 -17.31
N ASP A 111 13.40 -4.87 -17.84
CA ASP A 111 13.10 -4.63 -19.26
C ASP A 111 13.16 -3.13 -19.60
N HIS A 112 12.55 -2.28 -18.76
CA HIS A 112 12.53 -0.82 -18.97
C HIS A 112 13.90 -0.16 -18.80
N LEU A 113 14.66 -0.57 -17.78
CA LEU A 113 15.97 0.00 -17.48
C LEU A 113 17.10 -0.70 -18.29
N ASN A 114 16.75 -1.71 -19.09
CA ASN A 114 17.69 -2.57 -19.81
C ASN A 114 18.87 -3.01 -18.91
N ALA A 115 18.53 -3.49 -17.71
CA ALA A 115 19.49 -3.74 -16.63
C ALA A 115 19.34 -5.15 -16.06
N ARG A 116 20.42 -5.67 -15.46
CA ARG A 116 20.38 -6.98 -14.81
C ARG A 116 19.57 -6.92 -13.52
N ARG A 117 18.91 -8.03 -13.17
CA ARG A 117 18.14 -8.17 -11.91
C ARG A 117 18.93 -7.78 -10.66
N SER A 118 20.24 -8.05 -10.63
CA SER A 118 21.12 -7.65 -9.53
C SER A 118 21.28 -6.13 -9.42
N GLU A 119 21.39 -5.43 -10.54
CA GLU A 119 21.48 -3.96 -10.59
C GLU A 119 20.14 -3.33 -10.20
N VAL A 120 19.02 -3.83 -10.72
CA VAL A 120 17.68 -3.36 -10.33
C VAL A 120 17.45 -3.54 -8.82
N ARG A 121 17.83 -4.69 -8.25
CA ARG A 121 17.73 -4.91 -6.79
C ARG A 121 18.65 -3.97 -5.99
N ALA A 122 19.85 -3.68 -6.48
CA ALA A 122 20.74 -2.72 -5.84
C ALA A 122 20.16 -1.29 -5.90
N TYR A 123 19.56 -0.90 -7.02
CA TYR A 123 18.85 0.37 -7.17
C TYR A 123 17.69 0.51 -6.18
N LEU A 124 16.83 -0.49 -6.14
CA LEU A 124 15.67 -0.56 -5.26
C LEU A 124 16.02 -0.47 -3.76
N LYS A 125 17.23 -0.91 -3.40
CA LYS A 125 17.79 -0.84 -2.04
C LYS A 125 18.65 0.40 -1.77
N GLY A 126 18.82 1.30 -2.75
CA GLY A 126 19.69 2.46 -2.63
C GLY A 126 21.19 2.12 -2.55
N GLN A 127 21.60 0.96 -3.06
CA GLN A 127 22.97 0.43 -3.00
C GLN A 127 23.73 0.59 -4.33
N LEU A 128 23.16 1.31 -5.30
CA LEU A 128 23.76 1.55 -6.60
C LEU A 128 24.71 2.76 -6.53
N SER A 129 25.71 2.82 -7.41
CA SER A 129 26.61 3.98 -7.48
C SER A 129 25.86 5.23 -7.95
N ALA A 130 26.26 6.41 -7.45
CA ALA A 130 25.54 7.67 -7.69
C ALA A 130 25.21 7.94 -9.17
N GLY A 131 26.20 7.75 -10.06
CA GLY A 131 25.99 7.96 -11.51
C GLY A 131 25.00 6.98 -12.15
N ARG A 132 24.96 5.72 -11.70
CA ARG A 132 23.96 4.75 -12.18
C ARG A 132 22.58 5.01 -11.56
N THR A 133 22.51 5.46 -10.32
CA THR A 133 21.25 5.83 -9.66
C THR A 133 20.58 6.99 -10.39
N GLU A 134 21.33 8.02 -10.78
CA GLU A 134 20.80 9.15 -11.55
C GLU A 134 20.26 8.73 -12.92
N GLU A 135 20.95 7.79 -13.59
CA GLU A 135 20.47 7.23 -14.86
C GLU A 135 19.13 6.51 -14.68
N PHE A 136 19.03 5.64 -13.66
CA PHE A 136 17.78 4.90 -13.40
C PHE A 136 16.66 5.83 -12.96
N ASN A 137 16.94 6.86 -12.15
CA ASN A 137 15.95 7.87 -11.78
C ASN A 137 15.44 8.62 -13.01
N ARG A 138 16.31 9.03 -13.94
CA ARG A 138 15.91 9.71 -15.17
C ARG A 138 15.01 8.85 -16.04
N GLU A 139 15.33 7.57 -16.23
CA GLU A 139 14.48 6.65 -16.98
C GLU A 139 13.15 6.39 -16.25
N THR A 140 13.17 6.29 -14.93
CA THR A 140 11.94 6.13 -14.11
C THR A 140 11.05 7.37 -14.14
N HIS A 141 11.62 8.58 -14.20
CA HIS A 141 10.88 9.84 -14.41
C HIS A 141 10.17 9.88 -15.76
N LYS A 142 10.76 9.32 -16.83
CA LYS A 142 10.09 9.26 -18.15
C LYS A 142 8.83 8.39 -18.13
N LEU A 143 8.73 7.47 -17.16
CA LEU A 143 7.56 6.63 -16.96
C LEU A 143 6.44 7.32 -16.16
N GLY A 144 6.68 8.55 -15.66
CA GLY A 144 5.70 9.32 -14.88
C GLY A 144 5.46 8.79 -13.46
N ILE A 145 6.39 7.97 -12.94
CA ILE A 145 6.23 7.29 -11.64
C ILE A 145 6.91 8.07 -10.49
N LEU A 146 7.90 8.91 -10.82
CA LEU A 146 8.66 9.76 -9.91
C LEU A 146 8.57 11.22 -10.34
#